data_AF-A0A2E3CAZ9-F1
#
_entry.id   AF-A0A2E3CAZ9-F1
#
_cell.length_a   1.000
_cell.length_b   1.000
_cell.length_c   1.000
_cell.angle_alpha   90.00
_cell.angle_beta   90.00
_cell.angle_gamma   90.00
#
_symmetry.space_group_name_H-M   'P 1'
#
loop_
_entity.id
_entity.type
_entity.pdbx_description
1 polymer ?
#
loop_
_entity_poly.entity_id
_entity_poly.type
_entity_poly.pdbx_seq_one_letter_code
_entity_poly.pdbx_strand_id
1 'polypeptide(L)'
;KIYKSKNDNPNIIFCSFYPHQIEILRNYSKDIVIGFLVKELNSQILEFAKNNHIDGIFPYYKILNDEIVNKLKNEFIISSWGFKDVISAKKLLDLKIDGITVDWPDEIIVN
;
A
#
# COMPACT_ATOMS: atom_id res chain seq x y z
N LYS A 1 13.37 -12.00 17.59
CA LYS A 1 14.10 -11.59 16.36
C LYS A 1 13.59 -12.50 15.26
N ILE A 2 13.18 -12.01 14.09
CA ILE A 2 14.03 -11.37 13.07
C ILE A 2 13.18 -10.42 12.20
N TYR A 3 13.74 -9.29 11.74
CA TYR A 3 13.64 -8.88 10.32
C TYR A 3 14.89 -8.10 9.92
N LYS A 4 15.48 -8.45 8.80
CA LYS A 4 16.71 -7.84 8.29
C LYS A 4 16.50 -7.49 6.83
N SER A 5 16.45 -6.19 6.55
CA SER A 5 16.77 -5.70 5.22
C SER A 5 18.27 -5.48 5.10
N LYS A 6 18.75 -5.70 3.87
CA LYS A 6 19.95 -5.20 3.16
C LYS A 6 19.76 -5.40 1.65
N ASN A 7 18.52 -5.49 1.18
CA ASN A 7 18.13 -6.19 -0.05
C ASN A 7 16.62 -6.03 -0.35
N ASP A 8 16.20 -6.23 -1.59
CA ASP A 8 16.66 -5.64 -2.86
C ASP A 8 15.47 -5.40 -3.84
N ASN A 9 14.25 -5.33 -3.26
CA ASN A 9 13.15 -4.41 -3.59
C ASN A 9 11.95 -4.93 -4.45
N PRO A 10 10.73 -5.21 -3.89
CA PRO A 10 10.41 -5.57 -2.50
C PRO A 10 10.16 -7.09 -2.32
N ASN A 11 10.98 -7.76 -1.52
CA ASN A 11 10.74 -9.15 -1.11
C ASN A 11 9.80 -9.25 0.11
N ILE A 12 9.80 -8.23 0.97
CA ILE A 12 8.97 -8.15 2.18
C ILE A 12 8.50 -6.69 2.34
N ILE A 13 7.21 -6.49 2.57
CA ILE A 13 6.61 -5.19 2.90
C ILE A 13 5.98 -5.29 4.29
N PHE A 14 6.33 -4.36 5.18
CA PHE A 14 5.64 -4.18 6.45
C PHE A 14 4.50 -3.19 6.26
N CYS A 15 3.32 -3.49 6.78
CA CYS A 15 2.22 -2.54 6.74
C CYS A 15 1.44 -2.50 8.04
N SER A 16 0.83 -1.34 8.31
CA SER A 16 0.08 -1.10 9.54
C SER A 16 -0.97 -0.02 9.31
N PHE A 17 -2.07 -0.10 10.07
CA PHE A 17 -3.07 0.96 10.19
C PHE A 17 -2.66 2.06 11.19
N TYR A 18 -1.67 1.78 12.05
CA TYR A 18 -1.33 2.62 13.18
C TYR A 18 -0.10 3.49 12.87
N PRO A 19 -0.25 4.82 12.77
CA PRO A 19 0.86 5.75 12.48
C PRO A 19 2.06 5.56 13.43
N HIS A 20 1.80 5.44 14.73
CA HIS A 20 2.84 5.21 15.73
C HIS A 20 3.69 3.96 15.47
N GLN A 21 3.10 2.87 14.96
CA GLN A 21 3.86 1.65 14.62
C GLN A 21 4.74 1.86 13.39
N ILE A 22 4.25 2.65 12.43
CA ILE A 22 5.00 3.04 11.23
C ILE A 22 6.22 3.89 11.60
N GLU A 23 6.04 4.87 12.48
CA GLU A 23 7.12 5.70 13.00
C GLU A 23 8.19 4.86 13.71
N ILE A 24 7.78 3.93 14.57
CA ILE A 24 8.70 2.99 15.24
C ILE A 24 9.50 2.19 14.20
N LEU A 25 8.83 1.60 13.22
CA LEU A 25 9.49 0.79 12.18
C LEU A 25 10.50 1.63 11.38
N ARG A 26 10.11 2.83 10.96
CA ARG A 26 10.98 3.72 10.18
C ARG A 26 12.15 4.28 11.00
N ASN A 27 11.97 4.49 12.29
CA ASN A 27 13.06 4.88 13.19
C ASN A 27 14.01 3.71 13.46
N TYR A 28 13.49 2.49 13.50
CA TYR A 28 14.29 1.29 13.69
C TYR A 28 15.10 0.90 12.44
N SER A 29 14.53 1.07 11.23
CA SER A 29 15.21 0.75 9.97
C SER A 29 14.82 1.67 8.81
N LYS A 30 15.82 2.19 8.11
CA LYS A 30 15.66 2.96 6.86
C LYS A 30 15.66 2.10 5.60
N ASP A 31 15.88 0.80 5.75
CA ASP A 31 16.19 -0.12 4.65
C ASP A 31 15.01 -1.06 4.33
N ILE A 32 13.97 -1.07 5.17
CA ILE A 32 12.75 -1.86 4.93
C ILE A 32 11.71 -1.04 4.17
N VAL A 33 10.93 -1.72 3.33
CA VAL A 33 9.75 -1.17 2.65
C VAL A 33 8.57 -1.17 3.62
N ILE A 34 7.93 -0.01 3.78
CA ILE A 34 6.81 0.20 4.69
C ILE A 34 5.61 0.76 3.90
N GLY A 35 4.45 0.13 4.06
CA GLY A 35 3.17 0.59 3.52
C GLY A 35 2.22 1.06 4.62
N PHE A 36 1.52 2.17 4.38
CA PHE A 36 0.50 2.68 5.30
C PHE A 36 -0.89 2.20 4.88
N LEU A 37 -1.54 1.36 5.70
CA LEU A 37 -2.92 0.94 5.49
C LEU A 37 -3.89 2.05 5.93
N VAL A 38 -4.77 2.46 5.01
CA VAL A 38 -5.67 3.61 5.27
C VAL A 38 -7.12 3.30 4.90
N LYS A 39 -8.06 3.79 5.71
CA LYS A 39 -9.51 3.68 5.48
C LYS A 39 -10.13 4.94 4.87
N GLU A 40 -9.33 5.98 4.73
CA GLU A 40 -9.64 7.23 4.05
C GLU A 40 -8.32 7.80 3.47
N LEU A 41 -8.42 8.77 2.57
CA LEU A 41 -7.25 9.43 2.01
C LEU A 41 -7.47 10.94 2.00
N ASN A 42 -6.62 11.66 2.73
CA ASN A 42 -6.65 13.11 2.84
C ASN A 42 -5.22 13.68 2.88
N SER A 43 -5.10 15.00 2.88
CA SER A 43 -3.79 15.67 2.88
C SER A 43 -2.92 15.31 4.09
N GLN A 44 -3.52 15.14 5.27
CA GLN A 44 -2.79 14.81 6.50
C GLN A 44 -2.14 13.43 6.42
N ILE A 45 -2.84 12.44 5.86
CA ILE A 45 -2.31 11.10 5.62
C ILE A 45 -1.13 11.13 4.65
N LEU A 46 -1.26 11.89 3.56
CA LEU A 46 -0.19 12.01 2.57
C LEU A 46 1.02 12.76 3.14
N GLU A 47 0.79 13.81 3.91
CA GLU A 47 1.85 14.56 4.60
C GLU A 47 2.57 13.68 5.62
N PHE A 48 1.83 12.90 6.43
CA PHE A 48 2.41 11.93 7.34
C PHE A 48 3.32 10.92 6.62
N ALA A 49 2.84 10.37 5.51
CA ALA A 49 3.60 9.39 4.73
C ALA A 49 4.89 9.99 4.15
N LYS A 50 4.83 11.21 3.62
CA LYS A 50 6.01 11.92 3.09
C LYS A 50 7.02 12.24 4.21
N ASN A 51 6.53 12.79 5.32
CA ASN A 51 7.38 13.17 6.45
C ASN A 51 8.06 11.96 7.12
N ASN A 52 7.44 10.78 7.03
CA ASN A 52 7.99 9.54 7.55
C ASN A 52 8.65 8.66 6.47
N HIS A 53 8.88 9.17 5.27
CA HIS A 53 9.52 8.42 4.18
C HIS A 53 8.88 7.04 3.98
N ILE A 54 7.55 6.99 3.88
CA ILE A 54 6.79 5.75 3.68
C ILE A 54 6.77 5.41 2.19
N ASP A 55 7.01 4.15 1.88
CA ASP A 55 7.21 3.67 0.52
C ASP A 55 5.88 3.38 -0.20
N GLY A 56 4.84 3.02 0.54
CA GLY A 56 3.53 2.66 -0.02
C GLY A 56 2.32 3.24 0.72
N ILE A 57 1.25 3.49 -0.03
CA ILE A 57 -0.06 3.87 0.48
C ILE A 57 -1.07 2.80 0.09
N PHE A 58 -1.66 2.16 1.10
CA PHE A 58 -2.50 0.98 0.93
C PHE A 58 -3.97 1.25 1.32
N PRO A 59 -4.75 1.93 0.45
CA PRO A 59 -6.11 2.33 0.76
C PRO A 59 -7.11 1.18 0.65
N TYR A 60 -8.19 1.26 1.43
CA TYR A 60 -9.40 0.47 1.21
C TYR A 60 -9.93 0.68 -0.22
N TYR A 61 -10.30 -0.41 -0.90
CA TYR A 61 -10.55 -0.42 -2.35
C TYR A 61 -11.54 0.64 -2.85
N LYS A 62 -12.56 0.99 -2.06
CA LYS A 62 -13.57 1.99 -2.46
C LYS A 62 -13.05 3.43 -2.53
N ILE A 63 -11.85 3.69 -2.02
CA ILE A 63 -11.24 5.02 -2.05
C ILE A 63 -10.63 5.29 -3.42
N LEU A 64 -10.10 4.26 -4.08
CA LEU A 64 -9.30 4.41 -5.28
C LEU A 64 -10.16 4.67 -6.52
N ASN A 65 -9.69 5.60 -7.35
CA ASN A 65 -10.18 5.90 -8.69
C ASN A 65 -8.99 6.41 -9.54
N ASP A 66 -9.20 6.65 -10.83
CA ASP A 66 -8.15 7.13 -11.74
C ASP A 66 -7.44 8.39 -11.25
N GLU A 67 -8.18 9.37 -10.72
CA GLU A 67 -7.61 10.63 -10.24
C GLU A 67 -6.64 10.38 -9.07
N ILE A 68 -7.06 9.59 -8.09
CA ILE A 68 -6.27 9.27 -6.91
C ILE A 68 -5.05 8.43 -7.30
N VAL A 69 -5.22 7.41 -8.14
CA VAL A 69 -4.09 6.59 -8.59
C VAL A 69 -3.07 7.44 -9.32
N ASN A 70 -3.50 8.33 -10.23
CA ASN A 70 -2.60 9.23 -10.95
C ASN A 70 -1.85 10.19 -10.04
N LYS A 71 -2.46 10.61 -8.93
CA LYS A 71 -1.82 11.45 -7.91
C LYS A 71 -0.74 10.71 -7.11
N LEU A 72 -0.91 9.41 -6.87
CA LEU A 72 -0.03 8.63 -6.00
C LEU A 72 1.11 7.90 -6.74
N LYS A 73 0.87 7.47 -7.98
CA LYS A 73 1.72 6.48 -8.70
C LYS A 73 3.18 6.88 -8.91
N ASN A 74 3.48 8.18 -8.85
CA ASN A 74 4.86 8.67 -9.02
C ASN A 74 5.64 8.74 -7.70
N GLU A 75 4.95 8.59 -6.56
CA GLU A 75 5.53 8.80 -5.23
C GLU A 75 5.46 7.56 -4.35
N PHE A 76 4.48 6.68 -4.57
CA PHE A 76 4.17 5.56 -3.68
C PHE A 76 3.89 4.27 -4.45
N ILE A 77 4.22 3.15 -3.83
CA ILE A 77 3.63 1.85 -4.13
C ILE A 77 2.15 1.90 -3.72
N ILE A 78 1.25 1.53 -4.63
CA ILE A 78 -0.19 1.51 -4.42
C ILE A 78 -0.65 0.06 -4.38
N SER A 79 -1.08 -0.40 -3.21
CA SER A 79 -1.77 -1.69 -3.06
C SER A 79 -3.13 -1.48 -2.42
N SER A 80 -4.11 -2.35 -2.66
CA SER A 80 -5.44 -2.17 -2.09
C SER A 80 -5.99 -3.42 -1.42
N TRP A 81 -6.93 -3.23 -0.50
CA TRP A 81 -7.46 -4.32 0.33
C TRP A 81 -8.96 -4.13 0.62
N GLY A 82 -9.55 -5.20 1.15
CA GLY A 82 -10.93 -5.20 1.65
C GLY A 82 -11.99 -5.38 0.56
N PHE A 83 -11.61 -5.90 -0.60
CA PHE A 83 -12.53 -6.22 -1.69
C PHE A 83 -13.65 -7.14 -1.22
N LYS A 84 -14.84 -6.99 -1.81
CA LYS A 84 -16.01 -7.83 -1.52
C LYS A 84 -16.39 -8.77 -2.65
N ASP A 85 -15.86 -8.53 -3.84
CA ASP A 85 -16.16 -9.28 -5.05
C ASP A 85 -15.01 -9.15 -6.07
N VAL A 86 -14.92 -10.14 -6.96
CA VAL A 86 -13.92 -10.23 -8.03
C VAL A 86 -14.03 -9.09 -9.04
N ILE A 87 -15.24 -8.60 -9.30
CA ILE A 87 -15.49 -7.57 -10.32
C ILE A 87 -14.84 -6.25 -9.90
N SER A 88 -15.02 -5.86 -8.64
CA SER A 88 -14.39 -4.70 -8.03
C SER A 88 -12.86 -4.83 -8.03
N ALA A 89 -12.33 -6.02 -7.73
CA ALA A 89 -10.89 -6.29 -7.78
C ALA A 89 -10.29 -6.11 -9.19
N LYS A 90 -10.93 -6.70 -10.21
CA LYS A 90 -10.47 -6.60 -11.61
C LYS A 90 -10.49 -5.17 -12.12
N LYS A 91 -11.56 -4.41 -11.84
CA LYS A 91 -11.63 -2.98 -12.19
C LYS A 91 -10.48 -2.16 -11.63
N LEU A 92 -9.98 -2.51 -10.45
CA LEU A 92 -8.88 -1.82 -9.80
C LEU A 92 -7.51 -2.22 -10.35
N LEU A 93 -7.35 -3.45 -10.83
CA LEU A 93 -6.17 -3.85 -11.58
C LEU A 93 -6.05 -3.07 -12.90
N ASP A 94 -7.17 -2.73 -13.55
CA ASP A 94 -7.18 -1.90 -14.76
C ASP A 94 -6.61 -0.49 -14.51
N LEU A 95 -6.63 0.00 -13.27
CA LEU A 95 -6.03 1.28 -12.88
C LEU A 95 -4.50 1.23 -12.77
N LYS A 96 -3.88 0.05 -12.99
CA LYS A 96 -2.42 -0.17 -12.91
C LYS A 96 -1.82 0.13 -11.53
N ILE A 97 -2.52 -0.26 -10.47
CA ILE A 97 -1.95 -0.30 -9.11
C ILE A 97 -0.98 -1.49 -8.97
N ASP A 98 -0.06 -1.41 -8.02
CA ASP A 98 1.03 -2.39 -7.84
C ASP A 98 0.56 -3.71 -7.21
N GLY A 99 -0.60 -3.74 -6.55
CA GLY A 99 -1.12 -4.97 -5.99
C GLY A 99 -2.51 -4.87 -5.37
N ILE A 100 -3.07 -6.04 -5.05
CA ILE A 100 -4.31 -6.18 -4.30
C ILE A 100 -4.18 -7.31 -3.29
N THR A 101 -4.91 -7.18 -2.17
CA THR A 101 -5.12 -8.25 -1.19
C THR A 101 -6.58 -8.67 -1.24
N VAL A 102 -6.83 -9.93 -1.58
CA VAL A 102 -8.16 -10.52 -1.73
C VAL A 102 -8.23 -11.86 -1.03
N ASP A 103 -9.44 -12.30 -0.66
CA ASP A 103 -9.67 -13.59 0.00
C ASP A 103 -9.79 -14.76 -1.01
N TRP A 104 -9.89 -14.45 -2.31
CA TRP A 104 -10.02 -15.40 -3.44
C TRP A 104 -8.92 -15.18 -4.50
N PRO A 105 -7.63 -15.34 -4.14
CA PRO A 105 -6.53 -15.06 -5.05
C PRO A 105 -6.54 -15.93 -6.32
N ASP A 106 -7.10 -17.12 -6.25
CA ASP A 106 -7.27 -18.08 -7.36
C ASP A 106 -8.26 -17.61 -8.43
N GLU A 107 -9.22 -16.73 -8.09
CA GLU A 107 -10.18 -16.16 -9.05
C GLU A 107 -9.63 -14.90 -9.76
N ILE A 108 -8.46 -14.41 -9.32
CA ILE A 108 -7.76 -13.27 -9.91
C ILE A 108 -6.73 -13.80 -10.92
N ILE A 109 -7.14 -13.86 -12.19
CA ILE A 109 -6.23 -14.11 -13.30
C ILE A 109 -5.69 -12.75 -13.75
N VAL A 110 -4.39 -12.53 -13.55
CA VAL A 110 -3.66 -11.39 -14.09
C VAL A 110 -2.96 -11.89 -15.36
N ASN A 111 -3.35 -11.36 -16.52
CA ASN A 111 -2.76 -11.69 -17.82
C ASN A 111 -1.52 -10.84 -18.10
#